data_AF-A0A352VL91-F1
#
_entry.id   AF-A0A352VL91-F1
#
_cell.length_a   1.000
_cell.length_b   1.000
_cell.length_c   1.000
_cell.angle_alpha   90.00
_cell.angle_beta   90.00
_cell.angle_gamma   90.00
#
_symmetry.space_group_name_H-M   'P 1'
#
loop_
_entity.id
_entity.type
_entity.pdbx_description
1 polymer ?
#
loop_
_entity_poly.entity_id
_entity_poly.type
_entity_poly.pdbx_seq_one_letter_code
_entity_poly.pdbx_strand_id
1 'polypeptide(L)'
;MTRFRAIIFDLGGVVLGSPLPAIAAYETQTGLPPHFVARLVVEGGDDGPWARLERGELDAQAFGAAFEQQAVAAGCRLDGASLLGRIADATVVRAPMLTAVRRLRDAGLRVAAL
;
A
#
# COMPACT_ATOMS: atom_id res chain seq x y z
N MET A 1 -33.84 0.78 13.26
CA MET A 1 -33.39 0.28 11.94
C MET A 1 -32.10 0.98 11.58
N THR A 2 -31.07 0.25 11.17
CA THR A 2 -29.80 0.85 10.70
C THR A 2 -30.01 1.46 9.31
N ARG A 3 -29.56 2.72 9.11
CA ARG A 3 -29.71 3.46 7.83
C ARG A 3 -28.90 2.86 6.69
N PHE A 4 -27.87 2.07 7.01
CA PHE A 4 -26.94 1.49 6.05
C PHE A 4 -27.20 -0.01 5.87
N ARG A 5 -26.94 -0.53 4.67
CA ARG A 5 -27.08 -1.95 4.32
C ARG A 5 -25.74 -2.67 4.15
N ALA A 6 -24.68 -1.91 3.93
CA ALA A 6 -23.33 -2.41 3.74
C ALA A 6 -22.30 -1.38 4.21
N ILE A 7 -21.12 -1.86 4.61
CA ILE A 7 -19.93 -1.07 4.95
C ILE A 7 -18.74 -1.67 4.18
N ILE A 8 -17.99 -0.83 3.47
CA ILE A 8 -16.78 -1.23 2.73
C ILE A 8 -15.58 -0.58 3.41
N PHE A 9 -14.54 -1.37 3.67
CA PHE A 9 -13.31 -0.91 4.31
C PHE A 9 -12.17 -0.90 3.31
N ASP A 10 -11.40 0.19 3.28
CA ASP A 10 -10.02 0.10 2.81
C ASP A 10 -9.22 -0.80 3.77
N LEU A 11 -8.08 -1.31 3.29
CA LEU A 11 -7.15 -2.10 4.07
C LEU A 11 -6.02 -1.24 4.61
N GLY A 12 -5.27 -0.54 3.76
CA GLY A 12 -4.04 0.16 4.13
C GLY A 12 -4.30 1.33 5.07
N GLY A 13 -3.81 1.27 6.32
CA GLY A 13 -4.07 2.33 7.30
C GLY A 13 -5.49 2.33 7.88
N VAL A 14 -6.36 1.41 7.44
CA VAL A 14 -7.70 1.21 7.99
C VAL A 14 -7.75 -0.14 8.71
N VAL A 15 -7.94 -1.28 8.04
CA VAL A 15 -7.93 -2.60 8.69
C VAL A 15 -6.50 -3.06 9.03
N LEU A 16 -5.55 -2.71 8.18
CA LEU A 16 -4.12 -2.95 8.33
C LEU A 16 -3.41 -1.68 8.80
N GLY A 17 -2.19 -1.83 9.28
CA GLY A 17 -1.26 -0.71 9.48
C GLY A 17 -1.09 0.09 8.20
N SER A 18 -0.75 1.38 8.33
CA SER A 18 -0.41 2.18 7.16
C SER A 18 0.97 1.76 6.64
N PRO A 19 1.16 1.63 5.31
CA PRO A 19 2.48 1.36 4.73
C PRO A 19 3.39 2.60 4.74
N LEU A 20 2.84 3.81 4.92
CA LEU A 20 3.58 5.07 4.78
C LEU A 20 4.76 5.20 5.75
N PRO A 21 4.67 4.82 7.04
CA PRO A 21 5.82 4.86 7.94
C PRO A 21 6.96 3.92 7.51
N ALA A 22 6.63 2.75 6.95
CA ALA A 22 7.64 1.80 6.47
C ALA A 22 8.36 2.33 5.23
N ILE A 23 7.63 2.97 4.32
CA ILE A 23 8.18 3.65 3.15
C ILE A 23 9.11 4.80 3.59
N ALA A 24 8.67 5.66 4.51
CA ALA A 24 9.50 6.76 5.02
C ALA A 24 10.77 6.27 5.73
N ALA A 25 10.66 5.18 6.50
CA ALA A 25 11.82 4.55 7.13
C ALA A 25 12.78 3.95 6.09
N TYR A 26 12.26 3.33 5.02
CA TYR A 26 13.06 2.85 3.91
C TYR A 26 13.81 3.99 3.22
N GLU A 27 13.12 5.09 2.90
CA GLU A 27 13.72 6.26 2.28
C GLU A 27 14.89 6.80 3.13
N THR A 28 14.64 6.95 4.44
CA THR A 28 15.66 7.41 5.40
C THR A 28 16.87 6.47 5.46
N GLN A 29 16.64 5.16 5.53
CA GLN A 29 17.70 4.16 5.67
C GLN A 29 18.54 3.99 4.40
N THR A 30 17.98 4.32 3.24
CA THR A 30 18.65 4.20 1.94
C THR A 30 19.20 5.53 1.43
N GLY A 31 19.01 6.62 2.18
CA GLY A 31 19.46 7.96 1.79
C GLY A 31 18.64 8.58 0.65
N LEU A 32 17.43 8.08 0.39
CA LEU A 32 16.53 8.68 -0.58
C LEU A 32 15.97 10.01 -0.05
N PRO A 33 15.66 10.97 -0.94
CA PRO A 33 14.95 12.17 -0.55
C PRO A 33 13.61 11.83 0.13
N PRO A 34 13.17 12.60 1.14
CA PRO A 34 11.85 12.40 1.74
C PRO A 34 10.74 12.46 0.68
N HIS A 35 9.78 11.55 0.78
CA HIS A 35 8.64 11.43 -0.14
C HIS A 35 9.02 11.08 -1.59
N PHE A 36 10.24 10.57 -1.83
CA PHE A 36 10.68 10.17 -3.16
C PHE A 36 9.82 9.06 -3.75
N VAL A 37 9.51 8.02 -2.98
CA VAL A 37 8.65 6.91 -3.43
C VAL A 37 7.26 7.43 -3.76
N ALA A 38 6.66 8.26 -2.90
CA ALA A 38 5.35 8.86 -3.14
C ALA A 38 5.34 9.73 -4.41
N ARG A 39 6.42 10.48 -4.66
CA ARG A 39 6.59 11.26 -5.88
C ARG A 39 6.62 10.37 -7.13
N LEU A 40 7.39 9.28 -7.12
CA LEU A 40 7.44 8.33 -8.25
C LEU A 40 6.07 7.72 -8.55
N VAL A 41 5.30 7.39 -7.51
CA VAL A 41 3.93 6.87 -7.69
C VAL A 41 3.06 7.92 -8.38
N VAL A 42 3.09 9.17 -7.91
CA VAL A 42 2.30 10.27 -8.48
C VAL A 42 2.73 10.60 -9.92
N GLU A 43 4.02 10.70 -10.19
CA GLU A 43 4.56 11.00 -11.53
C GLU A 43 4.34 9.86 -12.52
N GLY A 44 4.32 8.62 -12.04
CA GLY A 44 4.04 7.45 -12.87
C GLY A 44 2.59 7.39 -13.36
N GLY A 45 1.65 7.95 -12.58
CA GLY A 45 0.22 7.95 -12.92
C GLY A 45 -0.36 6.54 -13.11
N ASP A 46 -1.43 6.45 -13.90
CA ASP A 46 -2.17 5.20 -14.09
C ASP A 46 -1.36 4.13 -14.85
N ASP A 47 -0.40 4.52 -15.68
CA ASP A 47 0.45 3.59 -16.42
C ASP A 47 1.79 3.30 -15.72
N GLY A 48 2.00 3.92 -14.55
CA GLY A 48 3.21 3.77 -13.76
C GLY A 48 3.37 2.37 -13.16
N PRO A 49 4.60 1.93 -12.85
CA PRO A 49 4.85 0.60 -12.29
C PRO A 49 3.99 0.28 -11.06
N TRP A 50 3.80 1.26 -10.16
CA TRP A 50 2.99 1.09 -8.95
C TRP A 50 1.52 0.79 -9.26
N ALA A 51 0.89 1.60 -10.11
CA ALA A 51 -0.51 1.40 -10.50
C ALA A 51 -0.71 0.06 -11.23
N ARG A 52 0.27 -0.36 -12.03
CA ARG A 52 0.26 -1.65 -12.73
C ARG A 52 0.44 -2.84 -11.77
N LEU A 53 1.23 -2.70 -10.71
CA LEU A 53 1.29 -3.69 -9.62
C LEU A 53 -0.07 -3.81 -8.92
N GLU A 54 -0.69 -2.68 -8.56
CA GLU A 54 -1.99 -2.67 -7.87
C GLU A 54 -3.12 -3.29 -8.71
N ARG A 55 -3.04 -3.17 -10.04
CA ARG A 55 -3.97 -3.84 -10.98
C ARG A 55 -3.62 -5.30 -11.28
N GLY A 56 -2.50 -5.80 -10.76
CA GLY A 56 -2.02 -7.17 -11.03
C GLY A 56 -1.49 -7.39 -12.45
N GLU A 57 -1.16 -6.32 -13.17
CA GLU A 57 -0.52 -6.38 -14.49
C GLU A 57 0.99 -6.68 -14.40
N LEU A 58 1.58 -6.36 -13.25
CA LEU A 58 2.96 -6.69 -12.91
C LEU A 58 2.96 -7.57 -11.66
N ASP A 59 3.76 -8.64 -11.68
CA ASP A 59 4.12 -9.33 -10.44
C ASP A 59 5.20 -8.56 -9.66
N ALA A 60 5.55 -9.04 -8.46
CA ALA A 60 6.51 -8.36 -7.59
C ALA A 60 7.91 -8.20 -8.24
N GLN A 61 8.34 -9.17 -9.05
CA GLN A 61 9.65 -9.13 -9.71
C GLN A 61 9.65 -8.12 -10.85
N ALA A 62 8.63 -8.16 -11.70
CA ALA A 62 8.47 -7.24 -12.83
C ALA A 62 8.24 -5.80 -12.35
N PHE A 63 7.47 -5.62 -11.28
CA PHE A 63 7.33 -4.34 -10.58
C PHE A 63 8.68 -3.82 -10.10
N GLY A 64 9.47 -4.66 -9.40
CA GLY A 64 10.76 -4.24 -8.86
C GLY A 64 11.67 -3.67 -9.95
N ALA A 65 11.84 -4.41 -11.05
CA ALA A 65 12.64 -3.96 -12.19
C ALA A 65 12.11 -2.66 -12.82
N ALA A 66 10.79 -2.53 -13.02
CA ALA A 66 10.18 -1.35 -13.62
C ALA A 66 10.27 -0.11 -12.71
N PHE A 67 10.06 -0.28 -11.42
CA PHE A 67 10.10 0.81 -10.44
C PHE A 67 11.53 1.30 -10.19
N GLU A 68 12.52 0.40 -10.22
CA GLU A 68 13.93 0.75 -10.18
C GLU A 68 14.36 1.58 -11.40
N GLN A 69 13.91 1.20 -12.59
CA GLN A 69 14.15 1.98 -13.81
C GLN A 69 13.53 3.38 -13.71
N GLN A 70 12.30 3.48 -13.20
CA GLN A 70 11.64 4.76 -12.97
C GLN A 70 12.42 5.63 -11.97
N ALA A 71 12.92 5.04 -10.88
CA ALA A 71 13.74 5.74 -9.89
C ALA A 71 15.05 6.27 -10.49
N VAL A 72 15.72 5.46 -11.33
CA VAL A 72 16.95 5.86 -12.03
C VAL A 72 16.69 7.03 -12.97
N ALA A 73 15.58 7.02 -13.71
CA ALA A 73 15.18 8.14 -14.55
C ALA A 73 14.92 9.42 -13.74
N ALA A 74 14.47 9.30 -12.49
CA ALA A 74 14.29 10.40 -11.55
C ALA A 74 15.58 10.76 -10.75
N GLY A 75 16.72 10.17 -11.10
CA GLY A 75 18.03 10.53 -10.54
C GLY A 75 18.40 9.86 -9.22
N CYS A 76 17.66 8.84 -8.79
CA CYS A 76 17.98 8.06 -7.58
C CYS A 76 18.03 6.56 -7.88
N ARG A 77 18.54 5.76 -6.93
CA ARG A 77 18.46 4.30 -6.99
C ARG A 77 17.67 3.81 -5.79
N LEU A 78 16.79 2.86 -6.01
CA LEU A 78 16.11 2.10 -4.97
C LEU A 78 16.23 0.61 -5.30
N ASP A 79 15.88 -0.23 -4.34
CA ASP A 79 15.72 -1.68 -4.47
C ASP A 79 14.23 -1.98 -4.30
N GLY A 80 13.57 -2.35 -5.39
CA GLY A 80 12.12 -2.55 -5.42
C GLY A 80 11.68 -3.76 -4.59
N ALA A 81 12.49 -4.83 -4.57
CA ALA A 81 12.21 -6.02 -3.78
C ALA A 81 12.34 -5.72 -2.28
N SER A 82 13.38 -4.98 -1.87
CA SER A 82 13.56 -4.56 -0.48
C SER A 82 12.44 -3.63 -0.02
N LEU A 83 12.00 -2.69 -0.86
CA LEU A 83 10.87 -1.81 -0.57
C LEU A 83 9.59 -2.61 -0.32
N LEU A 84 9.24 -3.54 -1.23
CA LEU A 84 8.05 -4.40 -1.05
C LEU A 84 8.16 -5.28 0.19
N GLY A 85 9.33 -5.84 0.47
CA GLY A 85 9.57 -6.64 1.68
C GLY A 85 9.28 -5.84 2.95
N ARG A 86 9.72 -4.59 3.02
CA ARG A 86 9.46 -3.72 4.19
C ARG A 86 7.99 -3.35 4.34
N ILE A 87 7.28 -3.15 3.24
CA ILE A 87 5.84 -2.90 3.27
C ILE A 87 5.11 -4.16 3.78
N ALA A 88 5.50 -5.34 3.29
CA ALA A 88 4.92 -6.60 3.73
C ALA A 88 5.17 -6.85 5.23
N ASP A 89 6.39 -6.64 5.71
CA ASP A 89 6.76 -6.81 7.13
C ASP A 89 6.01 -5.83 8.05
N ALA A 90 5.75 -4.61 7.56
CA ALA A 90 4.99 -3.60 8.29
C ALA A 90 3.46 -3.82 8.23
N THR A 91 2.99 -4.77 7.43
CA THR A 91 1.56 -5.06 7.26
C THR A 91 1.03 -5.83 8.47
N VAL A 92 0.57 -5.07 9.47
CA VAL A 92 0.02 -5.61 10.72
C VAL A 92 -1.49 -5.40 10.81
N VAL A 93 -2.21 -6.40 11.30
CA VAL A 93 -3.66 -6.29 11.47
C VAL A 93 -4.01 -5.44 12.70
N ARG A 94 -4.95 -4.50 12.55
CA ARG A 94 -5.42 -3.64 13.64
C ARG A 94 -6.57 -4.33 14.38
N ALA A 95 -6.29 -4.89 15.56
CA ALA A 95 -7.26 -5.62 16.37
C ALA A 95 -8.59 -4.86 16.66
N PRO A 96 -8.61 -3.52 16.88
CA PRO A 96 -9.86 -2.78 17.02
C PRO A 96 -10.75 -2.86 15.78
N MET A 97 -10.16 -2.88 14.58
CA MET A 97 -10.90 -2.97 13.32
C MET A 97 -11.46 -4.36 13.08
N LEU A 98 -10.75 -5.42 13.48
CA LEU A 98 -11.34 -6.77 13.48
C LEU A 98 -12.58 -6.85 14.39
N THR A 99 -12.52 -6.20 15.55
CA THR A 99 -13.65 -6.12 16.47
C THR A 99 -14.82 -5.38 15.84
N ALA A 100 -14.56 -4.25 15.17
CA ALA A 100 -15.58 -3.48 14.46
C ALA A 100 -16.23 -4.30 13.33
N VAL A 101 -15.42 -4.96 12.49
CA VAL A 101 -15.91 -5.82 11.39
C VAL A 101 -16.82 -6.92 11.91
N ARG A 102 -16.43 -7.60 13.01
CA ARG A 102 -17.27 -8.65 13.64
C ARG A 102 -18.61 -8.09 14.10
N ARG A 103 -18.61 -6.99 14.85
CA ARG A 103 -19.83 -6.36 15.36
C ARG A 103 -20.78 -5.91 14.24
N LEU A 104 -20.25 -5.39 13.14
CA LEU A 104 -21.05 -4.99 11.99
C LEU A 104 -21.71 -6.19 11.31
N ARG A 105 -20.98 -7.31 11.17
CA ARG A 105 -21.52 -8.56 10.64
C ARG A 105 -22.60 -9.14 11.55
N ASP A 106 -22.36 -9.16 12.86
CA ASP A 106 -23.33 -9.67 13.86
C ASP A 106 -24.62 -8.83 13.88
N ALA A 107 -24.51 -7.53 13.57
CA ALA A 107 -25.66 -6.63 13.40
C ALA A 107 -26.40 -6.80 12.06
N GLY A 108 -26.01 -7.78 11.23
CA GLY A 108 -26.65 -8.09 9.94
C GLY A 108 -26.25 -7.18 8.77
N LEU A 109 -25.20 -6.36 8.92
CA LEU A 109 -24.67 -5.55 7.82
C LEU A 109 -23.76 -6.39 6.92
N ARG A 110 -23.83 -6.14 5.61
CA ARG A 110 -22.83 -6.68 4.67
C ARG A 110 -21.51 -5.94 4.87
N VAL A 111 -20.41 -6.67 4.96
CA VAL A 111 -19.07 -6.09 5.13
C VAL A 111 -18.17 -6.59 4.01
N ALA A 112 -17.44 -5.68 3.37
CA ALA A 112 -16.46 -5.98 2.33
C ALA A 112 -15.20 -5.13 2.53
N ALA A 113 -14.14 -5.46 1.78
CA ALA A 113 -12.97 -4.61 1.63
C ALA A 113 -12.80 -4.20 0.15
N LEU A 114 -12.18 -3.05 -0.08
CA LEU A 114 -11.81 -2.54 -1.40
C LEU A 114 -10.38 -2.00 -1.35
#